data_AF-A0A843ETW0-F1
#
_entry.id   AF-A0A843ETW0-F1
#
_cell.length_a   1.000
_cell.length_b   1.000
_cell.length_c   1.000
_cell.angle_alpha   90.00
_cell.angle_beta   90.00
_cell.angle_gamma   90.00
#
_symmetry.space_group_name_H-M   'P 1'
#
loop_
_entity.id
_entity.type
_entity.pdbx_description
1 polymer ?
#
loop_
_entity_poly.entity_id
_entity_poly.type
_entity_poly.pdbx_seq_one_letter_code
_entity_poly.pdbx_strand_id
1 'polypeptide(L)'
;PIAYDYLVLISSPGSKKITSIKDLDNLDFVKVDGSAQRLAWNSLEHYDLNYNIKHRVNSQFDAFKLVKNSKNLHSFLNASYFNGNKILKFDTRHVISLVKVNDDDPKTDDFINYLLTKAQKDIENQGFIPMD
;
A
#
# COMPACT_ATOMS: atom_id res chain seq x y z
N PRO A 1 -1.15 16.94 -5.05
CA PRO A 1 -0.57 15.72 -4.41
C PRO A 1 0.12 16.15 -3.12
N ILE A 2 -0.07 15.43 -2.01
CA ILE A 2 0.48 15.80 -0.70
C ILE A 2 1.55 14.85 -0.18
N ALA A 3 1.56 13.61 -0.67
CA ALA A 3 2.51 12.58 -0.30
C ALA A 3 2.44 11.42 -1.31
N TYR A 4 3.37 10.46 -1.18
CA TYR A 4 3.29 9.16 -1.81
C TYR A 4 3.28 8.04 -0.78
N ASP A 5 2.74 6.90 -1.17
CA ASP A 5 2.87 5.64 -0.45
C ASP A 5 3.19 4.53 -1.47
N TYR A 6 3.47 3.33 -0.98
CA TYR A 6 3.68 2.13 -1.78
C TYR A 6 3.22 0.90 -1.00
N LEU A 7 3.11 -0.23 -1.68
CA LEU A 7 2.72 -1.48 -1.03
C LEU A 7 3.93 -2.30 -0.61
N VAL A 8 3.82 -2.91 0.57
CA VAL A 8 4.73 -3.94 1.06
C VAL A 8 4.01 -5.28 1.14
N LEU A 9 4.72 -6.35 0.83
CA LEU A 9 4.24 -7.71 1.00
C LEU A 9 4.39 -8.13 2.46
N ILE A 10 3.28 -8.51 3.07
CA ILE A 10 3.21 -9.19 4.37
C ILE A 10 3.00 -10.68 4.11
N SER A 11 3.80 -11.51 4.77
CA SER A 11 3.71 -12.96 4.71
C SER A 11 3.37 -13.54 6.08
N SER A 12 2.67 -14.68 6.07
CA SER A 12 2.48 -15.50 7.26
C SER A 12 3.82 -15.94 7.86
N PRO A 13 3.91 -16.11 9.19
CA PRO A 13 5.08 -16.69 9.83
C PRO A 13 5.46 -18.04 9.21
N GLY A 14 6.76 -18.27 9.00
CA GLY A 14 7.27 -19.53 8.42
C GLY A 14 7.05 -19.70 6.91
N SER A 15 6.48 -18.72 6.22
CA SER A 15 6.37 -18.76 4.75
C SER A 15 7.74 -18.72 4.08
N LYS A 16 7.82 -19.24 2.84
CA LYS A 16 9.00 -19.13 1.99
C LYS A 16 9.46 -17.66 1.91
N LYS A 17 10.78 -17.44 1.98
CA LYS A 17 11.37 -16.12 1.77
C LYS A 17 11.17 -15.69 0.31
N ILE A 18 10.61 -14.50 0.12
CA ILE A 18 10.42 -13.87 -1.18
C ILE A 18 11.62 -12.96 -1.45
N THR A 19 12.35 -13.22 -2.54
CA THR A 19 13.57 -12.48 -2.89
C THR A 19 13.52 -11.85 -4.28
N SER A 20 12.63 -12.34 -5.13
CA SER A 20 12.42 -11.86 -6.49
C SER A 20 10.94 -11.80 -6.82
N ILE A 21 10.58 -11.06 -7.87
CA ILE A 21 9.19 -10.96 -8.37
C ILE A 21 8.66 -12.35 -8.74
N LYS A 22 9.49 -13.22 -9.33
CA LYS A 22 9.11 -14.60 -9.69
C LYS A 22 8.72 -15.46 -8.48
N ASP A 23 9.22 -15.14 -7.28
CA ASP A 23 8.82 -15.86 -6.07
C ASP A 23 7.36 -15.62 -5.67
N LEU A 24 6.69 -14.63 -6.29
CA LEU A 24 5.28 -14.32 -6.06
C LEU A 24 4.32 -15.24 -6.84
N ASP A 25 4.85 -16.04 -7.77
CA ASP A 25 4.04 -16.94 -8.58
C ASP A 25 3.36 -18.03 -7.74
N ASN A 26 2.11 -18.30 -8.06
CA ASN A 26 1.23 -19.27 -7.42
C ASN A 26 1.03 -19.08 -5.90
N LEU A 27 1.26 -17.87 -5.38
CA LEU A 27 0.99 -17.57 -3.97
C LEU A 27 -0.49 -17.32 -3.68
N ASP A 28 -0.87 -17.58 -2.43
CA ASP A 28 -2.21 -17.33 -1.91
C ASP A 28 -2.27 -15.99 -1.17
N PHE A 29 -3.30 -15.20 -1.46
CA PHE A 29 -3.44 -13.84 -0.96
C PHE A 29 -4.77 -13.56 -0.28
N VAL A 30 -4.71 -12.61 0.66
CA VAL A 30 -5.86 -11.86 1.17
C VAL A 30 -5.97 -10.56 0.39
N LYS A 31 -7.15 -10.30 -0.15
CA LYS A 31 -7.47 -9.05 -0.83
C LYS A 31 -8.24 -8.11 0.10
N VAL A 32 -7.83 -6.86 0.12
CA VAL A 32 -8.55 -5.74 0.74
C VAL A 32 -9.33 -5.04 -0.38
N ASP A 33 -10.65 -5.15 -0.37
CA ASP A 33 -11.48 -4.57 -1.42
C ASP A 33 -11.46 -3.04 -1.37
N GLY A 34 -11.54 -2.39 -2.55
CA GLY A 34 -11.49 -0.94 -2.69
C GLY A 34 -10.14 -0.28 -2.37
N SER A 35 -9.07 -1.05 -2.21
CA SER A 35 -7.75 -0.54 -1.80
C SER A 35 -6.75 -0.33 -2.94
N ALA A 36 -5.61 0.27 -2.62
CA ALA A 36 -4.46 0.42 -3.53
C ALA A 36 -3.88 -0.93 -4.00
N GLN A 37 -4.24 -2.07 -3.39
CA GLN A 37 -3.79 -3.40 -3.80
C GLN A 37 -4.04 -3.72 -5.27
N ARG A 38 -5.02 -3.06 -5.92
CA ARG A 38 -5.20 -3.16 -7.38
C ARG A 38 -3.90 -2.94 -8.14
N LEU A 39 -3.03 -2.04 -7.68
CA LEU A 39 -1.72 -1.81 -8.30
C LEU A 39 -0.84 -3.05 -8.23
N ALA A 40 -0.80 -3.75 -7.09
CA ALA A 40 -0.03 -4.99 -6.97
C ALA A 40 -0.60 -6.09 -7.87
N TRP A 41 -1.92 -6.23 -7.96
CA TRP A 41 -2.57 -7.19 -8.87
C TRP A 41 -2.21 -6.91 -10.33
N ASN A 42 -2.32 -5.65 -10.75
CA ASN A 42 -1.91 -5.22 -12.09
C ASN A 42 -0.42 -5.51 -12.34
N SER A 43 0.45 -5.36 -11.35
CA SER A 43 1.87 -5.72 -11.47
C SER A 43 2.07 -7.22 -11.66
N LEU A 44 1.38 -8.06 -10.88
CA LEU A 44 1.47 -9.52 -11.04
C LEU A 44 0.99 -9.96 -12.43
N GLU A 45 -0.12 -9.38 -12.90
CA GLU A 45 -0.64 -9.61 -14.25
C GLU A 45 0.35 -9.15 -15.33
N HIS A 46 0.97 -7.97 -15.16
CA HIS A 46 2.00 -7.45 -16.08
C HIS A 46 3.22 -8.37 -16.21
N TYR A 47 3.57 -9.09 -15.14
CA TYR A 47 4.68 -10.04 -15.12
C TYR A 47 4.27 -11.48 -15.45
N ASP A 48 3.04 -11.71 -15.93
CA ASP A 48 2.49 -13.04 -16.24
C ASP A 48 2.55 -14.02 -15.06
N LEU A 49 2.36 -13.53 -13.82
CA LEU A 49 2.38 -14.35 -12.61
C LEU A 49 0.97 -14.78 -12.22
N ASN A 50 0.82 -16.07 -11.89
CA ASN A 50 -0.42 -16.60 -11.37
C ASN A 50 -0.50 -16.31 -9.86
N TYR A 51 -1.71 -16.03 -9.37
CA TYR A 51 -1.94 -15.84 -7.94
C TYR A 51 -3.39 -16.19 -7.58
N ASN A 52 -3.62 -16.55 -6.32
CA ASN A 52 -4.94 -16.92 -5.83
C ASN A 52 -5.42 -15.95 -4.76
N ILE A 53 -6.65 -15.44 -4.88
CA ILE A 53 -7.31 -14.72 -3.79
C ILE A 53 -8.12 -15.71 -2.96
N LYS A 54 -7.63 -16.07 -1.77
CA LYS A 54 -8.31 -17.01 -0.86
C LYS A 54 -9.33 -16.33 0.05
N HIS A 55 -9.06 -15.08 0.42
CA HIS A 55 -9.91 -14.30 1.31
C HIS A 55 -10.07 -12.87 0.82
N ARG A 56 -11.21 -12.27 1.15
CA ARG A 56 -11.51 -10.86 0.92
C ARG A 56 -11.93 -10.21 2.23
N VAL A 57 -11.42 -9.03 2.49
CA VAL A 57 -11.71 -8.24 3.70
C VAL A 57 -11.85 -6.77 3.35
N ASN A 58 -12.38 -5.98 4.29
CA ASN A 58 -12.65 -4.57 4.09
C ASN A 58 -11.58 -3.63 4.69
N SER A 59 -10.60 -4.17 5.43
CA SER A 59 -9.54 -3.36 6.04
C SER A 59 -8.16 -4.02 5.96
N GLN A 60 -7.12 -3.18 5.92
CA GLN A 60 -5.73 -3.65 5.91
C GLN A 60 -5.33 -4.30 7.24
N PHE A 61 -5.91 -3.89 8.36
CA PHE A 61 -5.66 -4.50 9.66
C PHE A 61 -6.25 -5.90 9.76
N ASP A 62 -7.43 -6.14 9.19
CA ASP A 62 -8.02 -7.49 9.15
C ASP A 62 -7.20 -8.41 8.26
N ALA A 63 -6.76 -7.92 7.10
CA ALA A 63 -5.84 -8.67 6.24
C ALA A 63 -4.54 -9.00 6.96
N PHE A 64 -3.95 -8.04 7.66
CA PHE A 64 -2.73 -8.26 8.45
C PHE A 64 -2.93 -9.33 9.52
N LYS A 65 -3.99 -9.24 10.33
CA LYS A 65 -4.31 -10.23 11.36
C LYS A 65 -4.51 -11.62 10.76
N LEU A 66 -5.25 -11.70 9.65
CA LEU A 66 -5.53 -12.97 9.00
C LEU A 66 -4.24 -13.61 8.47
N VAL A 67 -3.41 -12.83 7.76
CA VAL A 67 -2.09 -13.30 7.28
C VAL A 67 -1.21 -13.76 8.43
N LYS A 68 -1.13 -13.01 9.54
CA LYS A 68 -0.26 -13.36 10.67
C LYS A 68 -0.67 -14.63 11.41
N ASN A 69 -1.95 -15.00 11.36
CA ASN A 69 -2.49 -16.20 12.01
C ASN A 69 -2.72 -17.38 11.06
N SER A 70 -2.24 -17.29 9.81
CA SER A 70 -2.40 -18.32 8.78
C SER A 70 -1.06 -18.97 8.42
N LYS A 71 -1.10 -19.96 7.53
CA LYS A 71 0.08 -20.57 6.89
C LYS A 71 0.08 -20.25 5.41
N ASN A 72 1.24 -19.92 4.84
CA ASN A 72 1.46 -19.68 3.41
C ASN A 72 0.46 -18.69 2.80
N LEU A 73 0.11 -17.65 3.55
CA LEU A 73 -0.82 -16.64 3.10
C LEU A 73 -0.14 -15.27 3.11
N HIS A 74 -0.54 -14.43 2.16
CA HIS A 74 0.14 -13.18 1.89
C HIS A 74 -0.85 -12.03 1.70
N SER A 75 -0.39 -10.79 1.83
CA SER A 75 -1.18 -9.61 1.47
C SER A 75 -0.25 -8.44 1.17
N PHE A 76 -0.62 -7.62 0.17
CA PHE A 76 0.05 -6.34 -0.08
C PHE A 76 -0.63 -5.24 0.73
N LEU A 77 0.09 -4.57 1.63
CA LEU A 77 -0.47 -3.53 2.50
C LEU A 77 0.35 -2.24 2.38
N ASN A 78 -0.24 -1.09 2.74
CA ASN A 78 0.43 0.21 2.67
C ASN A 78 1.64 0.28 3.59
N ALA A 79 2.75 0.78 3.07
CA ALA A 79 4.02 0.88 3.78
C ALA A 79 3.97 1.91 4.92
N SER A 80 3.11 2.92 4.81
CA SER A 80 2.87 3.90 5.87
C SER A 80 2.36 3.28 7.18
N TYR A 81 1.62 2.16 7.10
CA TYR A 81 1.08 1.47 8.28
C TYR A 81 1.81 0.17 8.64
N PHE A 82 2.50 -0.45 7.68
CA PHE A 82 3.05 -1.78 7.86
C PHE A 82 4.50 -1.89 7.36
N ASN A 83 5.31 -2.63 8.11
CA ASN A 83 6.63 -3.05 7.70
C ASN A 83 6.58 -4.42 7.01
N GLY A 84 7.10 -4.51 5.79
CA GLY A 84 7.08 -5.72 4.98
C GLY A 84 8.10 -5.72 3.85
N ASN A 85 8.03 -6.73 3.00
CA ASN A 85 8.93 -6.87 1.86
C ASN A 85 8.55 -5.88 0.75
N LYS A 86 9.51 -5.06 0.32
CA LYS A 86 9.32 -3.95 -0.63
C LYS A 86 9.40 -4.39 -2.11
N ILE A 87 9.12 -5.66 -2.39
CA ILE A 87 9.37 -6.30 -3.70
C ILE A 87 8.69 -5.60 -4.89
N LEU A 88 7.51 -4.99 -4.69
CA LEU A 88 6.78 -4.22 -5.70
C LEU A 88 6.73 -2.71 -5.37
N LYS A 89 7.69 -2.18 -4.60
CA LYS A 89 7.65 -0.78 -4.14
C LYS A 89 7.51 0.22 -5.29
N PHE A 90 8.20 0.00 -6.39
CA PHE A 90 8.19 0.94 -7.52
C PHE A 90 6.91 0.82 -8.34
N ASP A 91 6.43 -0.40 -8.58
CA ASP A 91 5.21 -0.65 -9.37
C ASP A 91 3.93 -0.20 -8.64
N THR A 92 3.99 -0.18 -7.30
CA THR A 92 2.85 0.16 -6.45
C THR A 92 2.94 1.55 -5.82
N ARG A 93 3.93 2.36 -6.22
CA ARG A 93 4.02 3.75 -5.78
C ARG A 93 2.78 4.50 -6.25
N HIS A 94 2.07 5.10 -5.30
CA HIS A 94 0.85 5.84 -5.58
C HIS A 94 0.81 7.14 -4.80
N VAL A 95 0.04 8.08 -5.34
CA VAL A 95 -0.05 9.43 -4.81
C VAL A 95 -1.23 9.55 -3.85
N ILE A 96 -1.00 10.22 -2.73
CA ILE A 96 -2.05 10.72 -1.85
C ILE A 96 -2.34 12.16 -2.26
N SER A 97 -3.59 12.43 -2.61
CA SER A 97 -4.00 13.73 -3.16
C SER A 97 -5.21 14.27 -2.43
N LEU A 98 -5.31 15.60 -2.43
CA LEU A 98 -6.48 16.34 -1.97
C LEU A 98 -7.13 17.00 -3.19
N VAL A 99 -8.45 17.09 -3.17
CA VAL A 99 -9.24 17.81 -4.17
C VAL A 99 -10.04 18.88 -3.45
N LYS A 100 -9.79 20.15 -3.81
CA LYS A 100 -10.60 21.28 -3.32
C LYS A 100 -11.94 21.23 -4.05
N VAL A 101 -13.04 21.26 -3.28
CA VAL A 101 -14.41 21.18 -3.83
C VAL A 101 -15.09 22.56 -3.86
N ASN A 102 -14.65 23.48 -3.01
CA ASN A 102 -15.09 24.87 -2.99
C ASN A 102 -13.86 25.76 -3.19
N ASP A 103 -13.71 26.34 -4.37
CA ASP A 103 -12.53 27.13 -4.74
C ASP A 103 -12.45 28.50 -4.07
N ASP A 104 -13.54 28.98 -3.48
CA ASP A 104 -13.63 30.33 -2.92
C ASP A 104 -13.34 30.41 -1.41
N ASP A 105 -13.04 29.29 -0.75
CA ASP A 105 -12.72 29.28 0.68
C ASP A 105 -11.20 29.45 0.94
N PRO A 106 -10.74 30.64 1.39
CA PRO A 106 -9.32 30.90 1.62
C PRO A 106 -8.74 30.07 2.77
N LYS A 107 -9.57 29.62 3.74
CA LYS A 107 -9.08 28.77 4.83
C LYS A 107 -8.62 27.41 4.32
N THR A 108 -9.29 26.91 3.29
CA THR A 108 -8.91 25.66 2.63
C THR A 108 -7.57 25.81 1.91
N ASP A 109 -7.30 26.97 1.29
CA ASP A 109 -6.00 27.24 0.67
C ASP A 109 -4.86 27.30 1.70
N ASP A 110 -5.08 27.98 2.82
CA ASP A 110 -4.09 28.04 3.91
C ASP A 110 -3.77 26.63 4.45
N PHE A 111 -4.79 25.78 4.59
CA PHE A 111 -4.61 24.40 5.04
C PHE A 111 -3.85 23.56 4.02
N ILE A 112 -4.18 23.66 2.73
CA ILE A 112 -3.45 22.99 1.65
C ILE A 112 -1.99 23.45 1.64
N ASN A 113 -1.73 24.75 1.75
CA ASN A 113 -0.37 25.30 1.82
C ASN A 113 0.39 24.79 3.04
N TYR A 114 -0.26 24.71 4.21
CA TYR A 114 0.36 24.12 5.39
C TYR A 114 0.77 22.66 5.14
N LEU A 115 -0.12 21.85 4.55
CA LEU A 115 0.16 20.44 4.24
C LEU A 115 1.32 20.29 3.24
N LEU A 116 1.37 21.14 2.21
CA LEU A 116 2.41 21.11 1.18
C LEU A 116 3.76 21.67 1.63
N THR A 117 3.81 22.37 2.76
CA THR A 117 5.03 23.02 3.25
C THR A 117 5.41 22.51 4.64
N LYS A 118 4.86 23.12 5.69
CA LYS A 118 5.27 22.93 7.08
C LYS A 118 4.98 21.51 7.59
N ALA A 119 3.93 20.87 7.09
CA ALA A 119 3.53 19.53 7.54
C ALA A 119 4.30 18.39 6.88
N GLN A 120 5.14 18.64 5.87
CA GLN A 120 5.82 17.56 5.13
C GLN A 120 6.71 16.69 6.02
N LYS A 121 7.35 17.28 7.03
CA LYS A 121 8.13 16.54 8.04
C LYS A 121 7.24 15.63 8.90
N ASP A 122 6.04 16.10 9.25
CA ASP A 122 5.10 15.30 10.03
C ASP A 122 4.51 14.17 9.18
N ILE A 123 4.25 14.41 7.89
CA ILE A 123 3.84 13.40 6.91
C ILE A 123 4.88 12.29 6.78
N GLU A 124 6.16 12.66 6.69
CA GLU A 124 7.28 11.70 6.69
C GLU A 124 7.32 10.87 7.98
N ASN A 125 7.16 11.51 9.15
CA ASN A 125 7.12 10.83 10.45
C ASN A 125 5.94 9.84 10.58
N GLN A 126 4.85 10.05 9.83
CA GLN A 126 3.71 9.12 9.74
C GLN A 126 3.97 7.95 8.77
N GLY A 127 5.13 7.88 8.13
CA GLY A 127 5.54 6.76 7.26
C GLY A 127 5.25 6.96 5.78
N PHE A 128 4.75 8.13 5.38
CA PHE A 128 4.55 8.47 3.97
C PHE A 128 5.83 9.06 3.36
N ILE A 129 5.91 9.05 2.03
CA ILE A 129 7.00 9.71 1.30
C ILE A 129 6.56 11.15 1.02
N PRO A 130 7.29 12.17 1.51
CA PRO A 130 6.94 13.57 1.26
C PRO A 130 7.03 13.93 -0.23
N MET A 131 6.45 15.07 -0.58
CA MET A 131 6.64 15.68 -1.90
C MET A 131 8.05 16.30 -1.95
N ASP A 132 8.83 15.91 -2.96
CA ASP A 132 10.14 16.51 -3.24
C ASP A 132 10.02 17.99 -3.65
#